data_AF-A0A257T752-F1
#
_entry.id   AF-A0A257T752-F1
#
_cell.length_a   1.000
_cell.length_b   1.000
_cell.length_c   1.000
_cell.angle_alpha   90.00
_cell.angle_beta   90.00
_cell.angle_gamma   90.00
#
_symmetry.space_group_name_H-M   'P 1'
#
loop_
_entity.id
_entity.type
_entity.pdbx_description
1 polymer ?
#
loop_
_entity_poly.entity_id
_entity_poly.type
_entity_poly.pdbx_seq_one_letter_code
_entity_poly.pdbx_strand_id
1 'polypeptide(L)'
;ADARRAIEYFTRKAIELPEVSTFEPDEKVEVELKFRNVARCDTRVYKIDLMKFSLLKRNLSHITDINLAGIRPYHEAAIELGDGKDYRDRTRKLPLPLKDEGAYLVVCRGDDLHASGLVLVTPLKVEVQEEPSSGAVRTTVKDVTKDRYINEVHIKVIGSRNAEFISGETDLRGVFVADGVQGTATVIAEEGENRYAFFRGHAELGTPPPPAATPAEPQRAGAAGKPMANDSEQLLRQLQESNSTIQQLQGENLKNIYQQNKQGVQLKEAF
;
A
#
# COMPACT_ATOMS: atom_id res chain seq x y z
N ALA A 1 35.49 -5.74 5.08
CA ALA A 1 34.02 -5.86 5.01
C ALA A 1 33.33 -4.52 5.24
N ASP A 2 33.78 -3.71 6.19
CA ASP A 2 33.16 -2.44 6.57
C ASP A 2 33.24 -1.35 5.48
N ALA A 3 34.42 -1.13 4.88
CA ALA A 3 34.61 -0.15 3.79
C ALA A 3 33.72 -0.41 2.56
N ARG A 4 33.43 -1.68 2.23
CA ARG A 4 32.54 -2.04 1.10
C ARG A 4 31.09 -1.68 1.40
N ARG A 5 30.62 -1.93 2.62
CA ARG A 5 29.27 -1.56 3.08
C ARG A 5 29.10 -0.04 3.14
N ALA A 6 30.13 0.67 3.57
CA ALA A 6 30.14 2.13 3.58
C ALA A 6 30.04 2.71 2.17
N ILE A 7 30.86 2.23 1.23
CA ILE A 7 30.80 2.66 -0.18
C ILE A 7 29.41 2.41 -0.76
N GLU A 8 28.85 1.22 -0.57
CA GLU A 8 27.51 0.87 -1.06
C GLU A 8 26.41 1.77 -0.48
N TYR A 9 26.49 2.12 0.80
CA TYR A 9 25.56 3.06 1.43
C TYR A 9 25.63 4.47 0.80
N PHE A 10 26.83 4.96 0.50
CA PHE A 10 27.02 6.28 -0.08
C PHE A 10 26.73 6.32 -1.58
N THR A 11 26.97 5.25 -2.32
CA THR A 11 26.73 5.18 -3.77
C THR A 11 25.35 4.70 -4.15
N ARG A 12 24.53 4.23 -3.20
CA ARG A 12 23.15 3.83 -3.48
C ARG A 12 22.40 4.96 -4.17
N LYS A 13 21.67 4.62 -5.23
CA LYS A 13 20.74 5.53 -5.87
C LYS A 13 19.38 5.38 -5.23
N ALA A 14 18.68 6.49 -5.04
CA ALA A 14 17.31 6.47 -4.53
C ALA A 14 16.52 7.60 -5.18
N ILE A 15 15.24 7.34 -5.43
CA ILE A 15 14.24 8.34 -5.82
C ILE A 15 12.95 7.99 -5.10
N GLU A 16 12.32 8.97 -4.49
CA GLU A 16 11.13 8.78 -3.67
C GLU A 16 10.20 9.99 -3.82
N LEU A 17 8.91 9.70 -3.93
CA LEU A 17 7.82 10.68 -3.95
C LEU A 17 6.89 10.40 -2.76
N PRO A 18 6.23 11.43 -2.22
CA PRO A 18 5.12 11.24 -1.31
C PRO A 18 4.07 10.36 -1.95
N GLU A 19 3.52 9.42 -1.18
CA GLU A 19 2.52 8.51 -1.70
C GLU A 19 1.26 9.26 -2.14
N VAL A 20 0.80 10.19 -1.31
CA VAL A 20 -0.36 11.04 -1.59
C VAL A 20 -0.04 12.47 -1.19
N SER A 21 -0.37 13.43 -2.07
CA SER A 21 -0.30 14.86 -1.79
C SER A 21 -1.61 15.51 -2.21
N THR A 22 -2.24 16.24 -1.30
CA THR A 22 -3.52 16.92 -1.53
C THR A 22 -3.30 18.42 -1.54
N PHE A 23 -3.86 19.09 -2.54
CA PHE A 23 -3.79 20.53 -2.75
C PHE A 23 -5.19 21.09 -2.97
N GLU A 24 -5.40 22.34 -2.53
CA GLU A 24 -6.66 23.03 -2.78
C GLU A 24 -6.73 23.50 -4.26
N PRO A 25 -7.94 23.71 -4.81
CA PRO A 25 -8.09 24.31 -6.12
C PRO A 25 -7.41 25.69 -6.17
N ASP A 26 -6.85 26.04 -7.33
CA ASP A 26 -6.10 27.28 -7.57
C ASP A 26 -4.80 27.47 -6.75
N GLU A 27 -4.44 26.52 -5.88
CA GLU A 27 -3.14 26.52 -5.20
C GLU A 27 -2.02 26.08 -6.15
N LYS A 28 -0.81 26.62 -5.92
CA LYS A 28 0.38 26.17 -6.65
C LYS A 28 0.77 24.75 -6.20
N VAL A 29 0.53 23.78 -7.07
CA VAL A 29 0.90 22.39 -6.82
C VAL A 29 2.42 22.19 -6.94
N GLU A 30 3.06 21.88 -5.81
CA GLU A 30 4.48 21.55 -5.74
C GLU A 30 4.69 20.24 -4.97
N VAL A 31 5.28 19.23 -5.63
CA VAL A 31 5.57 17.94 -4.99
C VAL A 31 7.05 17.85 -4.61
N GLU A 32 7.34 17.36 -3.41
CA GLU A 32 8.71 17.18 -2.93
C GLU A 32 9.30 15.86 -3.41
N LEU A 33 10.24 15.92 -4.35
CA LEU A 33 11.03 14.77 -4.78
C LEU A 33 12.24 14.60 -3.88
N LYS A 34 12.34 13.45 -3.20
CA LYS A 34 13.56 13.03 -2.51
C LYS A 34 14.40 12.18 -3.45
N PHE A 35 15.69 12.46 -3.52
CA PHE A 35 16.61 11.72 -4.39
C PHE A 35 18.01 11.63 -3.78
N ARG A 36 18.76 10.63 -4.22
CA ARG A 36 20.19 10.43 -3.88
C ARG A 36 20.92 9.88 -5.09
N ASN A 37 22.01 10.52 -5.49
CA ASN A 37 22.90 10.07 -6.59
C ASN A 37 22.18 9.89 -7.94
N VAL A 38 21.17 10.71 -8.21
CA VAL A 38 20.44 10.72 -9.48
C VAL A 38 20.70 12.06 -10.17
N ALA A 39 21.25 12.02 -11.38
CA ALA A 39 21.62 13.24 -12.11
C ALA A 39 20.41 13.91 -12.78
N ARG A 40 19.48 13.09 -13.30
CA ARG A 40 18.30 13.55 -14.02
C ARG A 40 17.11 12.63 -13.72
N CYS A 41 15.92 13.20 -13.63
CA CYS A 41 14.69 12.44 -13.69
C CYS A 41 13.77 12.97 -14.78
N ASP A 42 13.03 12.07 -15.41
CA ASP A 42 11.92 12.40 -16.30
C ASP A 42 10.62 12.21 -15.49
N THR A 43 9.83 13.29 -15.40
CA THR A 43 8.56 13.34 -14.68
C THR A 43 7.43 13.33 -15.68
N ARG A 44 6.46 12.44 -15.47
CA ARG A 44 5.22 12.34 -16.24
C ARG A 44 4.03 12.42 -15.32
N VAL A 45 3.02 13.18 -15.71
CA VAL A 45 1.77 13.32 -14.97
C VAL A 45 0.62 12.77 -15.80
N TYR A 46 -0.22 11.93 -15.20
CA TYR A 46 -1.38 11.33 -15.85
C TYR A 46 -2.64 11.69 -15.07
N LYS A 47 -3.67 12.18 -15.73
CA LYS A 47 -4.99 12.34 -15.10
C LYS A 47 -5.64 10.95 -14.99
N ILE A 48 -6.12 10.61 -13.80
CA ILE A 48 -6.71 9.29 -13.51
C ILE A 48 -8.07 9.44 -12.82
N ASP A 49 -8.88 8.39 -12.95
CA ASP A 49 -10.14 8.21 -12.22
C ASP A 49 -9.87 7.28 -11.04
N LEU A 50 -9.98 7.82 -9.82
CA LEU A 50 -9.66 7.07 -8.60
C LEU A 50 -10.64 5.92 -8.33
N MET A 51 -11.91 6.07 -8.72
CA MET A 51 -12.88 4.99 -8.52
C MET A 51 -12.53 3.79 -9.38
N LYS A 52 -12.26 4.01 -10.66
CA LYS A 52 -11.78 2.93 -11.55
C LYS A 52 -10.48 2.35 -11.05
N PHE A 53 -9.60 3.18 -10.52
CA PHE A 53 -8.31 2.73 -9.97
C PHE A 53 -8.48 1.81 -8.75
N SER A 54 -9.35 2.18 -7.80
CA SER A 54 -9.60 1.40 -6.58
C SER A 54 -10.11 -0.02 -6.86
N LEU A 55 -10.87 -0.19 -7.95
CA LEU A 55 -11.40 -1.48 -8.38
C LEU A 55 -10.32 -2.41 -8.96
N LEU A 56 -9.28 -1.85 -9.60
CA LEU A 56 -8.24 -2.61 -10.30
C LEU A 56 -7.14 -3.12 -9.37
N LYS A 57 -6.81 -2.35 -8.33
CA LYS A 57 -5.77 -2.70 -7.37
C LYS A 57 -6.36 -2.60 -5.98
N ARG A 58 -6.64 -3.78 -5.38
CA ARG A 58 -7.07 -3.97 -3.97
C ARG A 58 -6.12 -3.33 -2.94
N ASN A 59 -4.99 -2.79 -3.40
CA ASN A 59 -4.04 -2.07 -2.59
C ASN A 59 -3.39 -0.96 -3.44
N LEU A 60 -3.46 0.28 -2.94
CA LEU A 60 -2.82 1.46 -3.53
C LEU A 60 -1.31 1.55 -3.22
N SER A 61 -0.78 0.69 -2.35
CA SER A 61 0.67 0.60 -2.04
C SER A 61 1.52 0.27 -3.27
N HIS A 62 0.92 -0.29 -4.32
CA HIS A 62 1.56 -0.63 -5.60
C HIS A 62 1.04 0.23 -6.76
N ILE A 63 0.63 1.47 -6.50
CA ILE A 63 0.25 2.44 -7.55
C ILE A 63 1.42 2.70 -8.53
N THR A 64 2.65 2.34 -8.13
CA THR A 64 3.89 2.37 -8.94
C THR A 64 3.91 1.40 -10.12
N ASP A 65 3.15 0.29 -10.06
CA ASP A 65 3.27 -0.82 -11.02
C ASP A 65 2.27 -0.75 -12.17
N ILE A 66 1.69 0.43 -12.41
CA ILE A 66 0.66 0.60 -13.44
C ILE A 66 1.33 0.68 -14.80
N ASN A 67 0.88 -0.20 -15.71
CA ASN A 67 1.25 -0.10 -17.10
C ASN A 67 0.51 1.07 -17.77
N LEU A 68 1.17 2.23 -17.83
CA LEU A 68 0.65 3.45 -18.45
C LEU A 68 0.90 3.50 -19.97
N ALA A 69 1.24 2.37 -20.59
CA ALA A 69 1.49 2.30 -22.03
C ALA A 69 0.23 2.69 -22.81
N GLY A 70 0.37 3.69 -23.68
CA GLY A 70 -0.70 4.15 -24.58
C GLY A 70 -1.55 5.32 -24.08
N ILE A 71 -1.38 5.76 -22.82
CA ILE A 71 -2.06 6.96 -22.31
C ILE A 71 -1.16 8.17 -22.51
N ARG A 72 -1.71 9.25 -23.09
CA ARG A 72 -0.97 10.52 -23.24
C ARG A 72 -0.83 11.19 -21.87
N PRO A 73 0.40 11.52 -21.42
CA PRO A 73 0.59 12.27 -20.19
C PRO A 73 0.00 13.67 -20.32
N TYR A 74 -0.60 14.16 -19.24
CA TYR A 74 -1.05 15.55 -19.09
C TYR A 74 0.14 16.51 -19.12
N HIS A 75 1.25 16.12 -18.50
CA HIS A 75 2.48 16.90 -18.46
C HIS A 75 3.70 15.97 -18.49
N GLU A 76 4.75 16.38 -19.20
CA GLU A 76 6.04 15.69 -19.23
C GLU A 76 7.15 16.73 -19.11
N ALA A 77 8.11 16.46 -18.23
CA ALA A 77 9.24 17.34 -17.98
C ALA A 77 10.51 16.53 -17.68
N ALA A 78 11.64 16.99 -18.19
CA ALA A 78 12.95 16.49 -17.84
C ALA A 78 13.59 17.43 -16.81
N ILE A 79 14.02 16.89 -15.68
CA ILE A 79 14.48 17.67 -14.53
C ILE A 79 15.90 17.25 -14.17
N GLU A 80 16.84 18.19 -14.31
CA GLU A 80 18.25 17.98 -13.95
C GLU A 80 18.47 18.14 -12.46
N LEU A 81 18.60 17.04 -11.73
CA LEU A 81 18.75 16.98 -10.27
C LEU A 81 20.18 17.28 -9.78
N GLY A 82 21.18 17.08 -10.64
CA GLY A 82 22.58 17.36 -10.34
C GLY A 82 23.55 16.54 -11.20
N ASP A 83 24.71 16.20 -10.64
CA ASP A 83 25.75 15.39 -11.28
C ASP A 83 25.67 13.89 -10.93
N GLY A 84 24.70 13.50 -10.10
CA GLY A 84 24.52 12.12 -9.64
C GLY A 84 25.56 11.67 -8.60
N LYS A 85 26.31 12.60 -8.01
CA LYS A 85 27.34 12.36 -6.99
C LYS A 85 27.02 13.13 -5.70
N ASP A 86 25.76 13.10 -5.29
CA ASP A 86 25.31 13.81 -4.10
C ASP A 86 25.84 13.17 -2.81
N TYR A 87 25.98 11.84 -2.78
CA TYR A 87 26.34 10.98 -1.64
C TYR A 87 25.51 11.21 -0.36
N ARG A 88 24.39 11.96 -0.47
CA ARG A 88 23.46 12.32 0.60
C ARG A 88 22.06 12.44 0.03
N ASP A 89 21.06 12.35 0.92
CA ASP A 89 19.68 12.60 0.55
C ASP A 89 19.47 14.08 0.25
N ARG A 90 18.83 14.36 -0.89
CA ARG A 90 18.45 15.70 -1.31
C ARG A 90 16.96 15.75 -1.60
N THR A 91 16.39 16.92 -1.41
CA THR A 91 14.99 17.19 -1.72
C THR A 91 14.93 18.30 -2.76
N ARG A 92 14.03 18.16 -3.72
CA ARG A 92 13.71 19.21 -4.69
C ARG A 92 12.20 19.32 -4.87
N LYS A 93 11.70 20.56 -4.85
CA LYS A 93 10.30 20.84 -5.18
C LYS A 93 10.10 20.83 -6.70
N LEU A 94 9.13 20.06 -7.15
CA LEU A 94 8.74 19.94 -8.55
C LEU A 94 7.41 20.69 -8.74
N PRO A 95 7.41 21.87 -9.40
CA PRO A 95 6.17 22.55 -9.72
C PRO A 95 5.42 21.78 -10.81
N LEU A 96 4.16 21.46 -10.56
CA LEU A 96 3.30 20.75 -11.51
C LEU A 96 2.20 21.70 -12.01
N PRO A 97 2.02 21.87 -13.33
CA PRO A 97 1.02 22.79 -13.88
C PRO A 97 -0.38 22.16 -13.87
N LEU A 98 -0.88 21.74 -12.70
CA LEU A 98 -2.22 21.14 -12.56
C LEU A 98 -3.24 22.26 -12.34
N LYS A 99 -4.15 22.44 -13.30
CA LYS A 99 -5.21 23.47 -13.22
C LYS A 99 -6.57 22.90 -12.90
N ASP A 100 -6.85 21.70 -13.38
CA ASP A 100 -8.19 21.11 -13.25
C ASP A 100 -8.27 20.32 -11.95
N GLU A 101 -9.43 20.33 -11.31
CA GLU A 101 -9.73 19.42 -10.21
C GLU A 101 -9.69 17.96 -10.69
N GLY A 102 -9.18 17.09 -9.82
CA GLY A 102 -9.03 15.67 -10.14
C GLY A 102 -7.90 14.98 -9.41
N ALA A 103 -7.76 13.70 -9.75
CA ALA A 103 -6.66 12.87 -9.34
C ALA A 103 -5.62 12.73 -10.45
N TYR A 104 -4.36 12.88 -10.07
CA TYR A 104 -3.23 12.85 -10.97
C TYR A 104 -2.19 11.87 -10.45
N LEU A 105 -1.75 10.96 -11.30
CA LEU A 105 -0.63 10.08 -11.01
C LEU A 105 0.65 10.72 -11.53
N VAL A 106 1.57 11.03 -10.64
CA VAL A 106 2.90 11.53 -10.97
C VAL A 106 3.87 10.37 -10.95
N VAL A 107 4.59 10.17 -12.04
CA VAL A 107 5.62 9.14 -12.19
C VAL A 107 6.93 9.83 -12.48
N CYS A 108 7.92 9.62 -11.62
CA CYS A 108 9.29 10.09 -11.79
C CYS A 108 10.19 8.89 -12.08
N ARG A 109 10.86 8.91 -13.23
CA ARG A 109 11.87 7.92 -13.61
C ARG A 109 13.25 8.55 -13.59
N GLY A 110 14.18 7.98 -12.85
CA GLY A 110 15.58 8.42 -12.81
C GLY A 110 16.50 7.23 -12.96
N ASP A 111 17.30 7.21 -14.03
CA ASP A 111 18.08 6.03 -14.43
C ASP A 111 17.20 4.77 -14.53
N ASP A 112 17.48 3.75 -13.71
CA ASP A 112 16.74 2.49 -13.59
C ASP A 112 15.72 2.50 -12.44
N LEU A 113 15.60 3.63 -11.72
CA LEU A 113 14.67 3.79 -10.61
C LEU A 113 13.38 4.46 -11.06
N HIS A 114 12.29 4.08 -10.41
CA HIS A 114 10.97 4.67 -10.58
C HIS A 114 10.38 5.01 -9.22
N ALA A 115 9.75 6.16 -9.13
CA ALA A 115 8.91 6.56 -8.02
C ALA A 115 7.58 7.06 -8.59
N SER A 116 6.50 6.82 -7.87
CA SER A 116 5.22 7.41 -8.20
C SER A 116 4.53 7.95 -6.96
N GLY A 117 3.72 8.98 -7.15
CA GLY A 117 2.86 9.53 -6.12
C GLY A 117 1.51 9.93 -6.71
N LEU A 118 0.48 9.88 -5.88
CA LEU A 118 -0.85 10.38 -6.20
C LEU A 118 -0.96 11.85 -5.77
N VAL A 119 -1.38 12.71 -6.68
CA VAL A 119 -1.67 14.12 -6.40
C VAL A 119 -3.16 14.36 -6.57
N LEU A 120 -3.79 14.94 -5.55
CA LEU A 120 -5.21 15.29 -5.55
C LEU A 120 -5.34 16.80 -5.53
N VAL A 121 -6.01 17.35 -6.54
CA VAL A 121 -6.40 18.76 -6.58
C VAL A 121 -7.90 18.80 -6.36
N THR A 122 -8.31 19.20 -5.17
CA THR A 122 -9.69 19.01 -4.71
C THR A 122 -10.04 19.95 -3.56
N PRO A 123 -11.27 20.51 -3.55
CA PRO A 123 -11.78 21.24 -2.38
C PRO A 123 -12.25 20.30 -1.26
N LEU A 124 -12.23 18.98 -1.49
CA LEU A 124 -12.72 17.99 -0.55
C LEU A 124 -11.67 17.62 0.49
N LYS A 125 -12.07 17.71 1.75
CA LYS A 125 -11.34 17.18 2.88
C LYS A 125 -12.15 16.07 3.54
N VAL A 126 -11.48 14.96 3.81
CA VAL A 126 -12.05 13.85 4.54
C VAL A 126 -11.44 13.79 5.93
N GLU A 127 -12.30 13.71 6.94
CA GLU A 127 -11.93 13.50 8.33
C GLU A 127 -12.38 12.09 8.72
N VAL A 128 -11.41 11.25 9.08
CA VAL A 128 -11.65 9.85 9.45
C VAL A 128 -11.38 9.66 10.94
N GLN A 129 -12.36 9.06 11.61
CA GLN A 129 -12.24 8.58 12.98
C GLN A 129 -12.28 7.06 12.93
N GLU A 130 -11.18 6.44 13.34
CA GLU A 130 -11.02 5.00 13.38
C GLU A 130 -11.21 4.51 14.82
N GLU A 131 -12.05 3.49 15.00
CA GLU A 131 -12.26 2.82 16.29
C GLU A 131 -11.62 1.42 16.24
N PRO A 132 -10.41 1.23 16.80
CA PRO A 132 -9.66 -0.01 16.65
C PRO A 132 -10.37 -1.24 17.20
N SER A 133 -11.13 -1.05 18.28
CA SER A 133 -11.80 -2.12 19.03
C SER A 133 -12.93 -2.80 18.24
N SER A 134 -13.69 -2.02 17.46
CA SER A 134 -14.83 -2.49 16.68
C SER A 134 -14.50 -2.62 15.18
N GLY A 135 -13.42 -1.99 14.72
CA GLY A 135 -13.14 -1.84 13.30
C GLY A 135 -14.11 -0.90 12.59
N ALA A 136 -14.79 -0.04 13.35
CA ALA A 136 -15.67 0.98 12.78
C ALA A 136 -14.84 2.18 12.32
N VAL A 137 -15.11 2.64 11.10
CA VAL A 137 -14.47 3.78 10.47
C VAL A 137 -15.55 4.80 10.15
N ARG A 138 -15.55 5.90 10.90
CA ARG A 138 -16.44 7.04 10.65
C ARG A 138 -15.73 8.04 9.76
N THR A 139 -16.32 8.30 8.60
CA THR A 139 -15.82 9.22 7.59
C THR A 139 -16.72 10.43 7.53
N THR A 140 -16.14 11.63 7.60
CA THR A 140 -16.86 12.89 7.42
C THR A 140 -16.25 13.65 6.25
N VAL A 141 -17.08 14.17 5.34
CA VAL A 141 -16.61 14.88 4.14
C VAL A 141 -17.00 16.35 4.21
N LYS A 142 -16.03 17.22 3.98
CA LYS A 142 -16.19 18.68 4.02
C LYS A 142 -15.60 19.32 2.77
N ASP A 143 -16.35 20.26 2.17
CA ASP A 143 -15.84 21.23 1.22
C ASP A 143 -15.13 22.34 2.00
N VAL A 144 -13.80 22.45 1.88
CA VAL A 144 -13.04 23.49 2.60
C VAL A 144 -13.24 24.88 2.00
N THR A 145 -13.55 24.97 0.70
CA THR A 145 -13.76 26.26 0.01
C THR A 145 -15.10 26.87 0.37
N LYS A 146 -16.12 26.03 0.57
CA LYS A 146 -17.48 26.44 0.99
C LYS A 146 -17.72 26.33 2.49
N ASP A 147 -16.73 25.86 3.24
CA ASP A 147 -16.80 25.56 4.68
C ASP A 147 -18.04 24.74 5.08
N ARG A 148 -18.40 23.72 4.28
CA ARG A 148 -19.66 22.98 4.43
C ARG A 148 -19.45 21.47 4.34
N TYR A 149 -20.12 20.73 5.21
CA TYR A 149 -20.24 19.28 5.06
C TYR A 149 -21.09 18.91 3.84
N ILE A 150 -20.69 17.86 3.14
CA ILE A 150 -21.32 17.45 1.88
C ILE A 150 -22.00 16.10 2.06
N ASN A 151 -23.30 16.06 1.79
CA ASN A 151 -24.11 14.85 1.72
C ASN A 151 -24.01 14.19 0.33
N GLU A 152 -24.46 12.95 0.19
CA GLU A 152 -24.48 12.22 -1.10
C GLU A 152 -23.09 12.06 -1.74
N VAL A 153 -22.03 12.07 -0.92
CA VAL A 153 -20.68 11.77 -1.39
C VAL A 153 -20.50 10.26 -1.37
N HIS A 154 -20.09 9.69 -2.50
CA HIS A 154 -19.84 8.27 -2.62
C HIS A 154 -18.54 7.90 -1.91
N ILE A 155 -18.62 7.07 -0.87
CA ILE A 155 -17.48 6.65 -0.07
C ILE A 155 -17.24 5.17 -0.27
N LYS A 156 -15.97 4.82 -0.47
CA LYS A 156 -15.47 3.45 -0.45
C LYS A 156 -14.41 3.31 0.64
N VAL A 157 -14.62 2.33 1.50
CA VAL A 157 -13.69 1.97 2.57
C VAL A 157 -13.21 0.54 2.37
N ILE A 158 -11.91 0.33 2.47
CA ILE A 158 -11.31 -1.01 2.46
C ILE A 158 -10.26 -1.12 3.57
N GLY A 159 -10.32 -2.21 4.32
CA GLY A 159 -9.24 -2.60 5.21
C GLY A 159 -8.20 -3.41 4.46
N SER A 160 -6.92 -3.32 4.82
CA SER A 160 -5.86 -4.13 4.19
C SER A 160 -6.08 -5.64 4.28
N ARG A 161 -6.93 -6.11 5.20
CA ARG A 161 -7.34 -7.51 5.34
C ARG A 161 -8.76 -7.80 4.83
N ASN A 162 -9.48 -6.81 4.31
CA ASN A 162 -10.80 -7.01 3.74
C ASN A 162 -10.70 -7.52 2.29
N ALA A 163 -11.63 -8.40 1.90
CA ALA A 163 -11.70 -8.91 0.53
C ALA A 163 -12.42 -7.94 -0.43
N GLU A 164 -13.36 -7.15 0.10
CA GLU A 164 -14.25 -6.29 -0.66
C GLU A 164 -14.32 -4.88 -0.05
N PHE A 165 -14.69 -3.91 -0.88
CA PHE A 165 -14.92 -2.54 -0.46
C PHE A 165 -16.30 -2.40 0.20
N ILE A 166 -16.34 -1.75 1.34
CA ILE A 166 -17.59 -1.27 1.94
C ILE A 166 -17.88 0.07 1.27
N SER A 167 -18.97 0.13 0.50
CA SER A 167 -19.37 1.31 -0.26
C SER A 167 -20.67 1.88 0.29
N GLY A 168 -20.83 3.19 0.23
CA GLY A 168 -22.07 3.87 0.59
C GLY A 168 -22.00 5.36 0.31
N GLU A 169 -23.00 6.09 0.77
CA GLU A 169 -23.09 7.54 0.59
C GLU A 169 -23.15 8.24 1.94
N THR A 170 -22.67 9.49 2.00
CA THR A 170 -22.79 10.31 3.21
C THR A 170 -24.24 10.71 3.49
N ASP A 171 -24.58 10.73 4.78
CA ASP A 171 -25.87 11.24 5.26
C ASP A 171 -25.98 12.77 5.10
N LEU A 172 -27.12 13.36 5.51
CA LEU A 172 -27.36 14.81 5.47
C LEU A 172 -26.32 15.65 6.25
N ARG A 173 -25.52 15.02 7.13
CA ARG A 173 -24.46 15.66 7.92
C ARG A 173 -23.09 15.46 7.29
N GLY A 174 -23.02 14.82 6.12
CA GLY A 174 -21.77 14.48 5.46
C GLY A 174 -21.02 13.33 6.13
N VAL A 175 -21.71 12.49 6.90
CA VAL A 175 -21.09 11.39 7.67
C VAL A 175 -21.47 10.03 7.07
N PHE A 176 -20.49 9.14 7.01
CA PHE A 176 -20.66 7.73 6.67
C PHE A 176 -19.92 6.87 7.69
N VAL A 177 -20.48 5.71 8.05
CA VAL A 177 -19.87 4.77 8.98
C VAL A 177 -19.73 3.43 8.27
N ALA A 178 -18.51 2.92 8.20
CA ALA A 178 -18.20 1.58 7.72
C ALA A 178 -17.81 0.70 8.91
N ASP A 179 -18.49 -0.42 9.08
CA ASP A 179 -18.19 -1.40 10.13
C ASP A 179 -17.43 -2.61 9.56
N GLY A 180 -16.63 -3.28 10.40
CA GLY A 180 -15.93 -4.50 9.99
C GLY A 180 -14.68 -4.25 9.12
N VAL A 181 -14.07 -3.08 9.24
CA VAL A 181 -12.77 -2.78 8.60
C VAL A 181 -11.66 -3.48 9.40
N GLN A 182 -10.87 -4.31 8.73
CA GLN A 182 -9.78 -5.07 9.31
C GLN A 182 -8.44 -4.67 8.72
N GLY A 183 -7.44 -4.48 9.59
CA GLY A 183 -6.12 -3.98 9.21
C GLY A 183 -6.10 -2.46 9.09
N THR A 184 -5.32 -1.93 8.14
CA THR A 184 -5.21 -0.48 7.92
C THR A 184 -6.33 -0.01 7.00
N ALA A 185 -7.10 0.99 7.42
CA ALA A 185 -8.19 1.52 6.60
C ALA A 185 -7.66 2.39 5.46
N THR A 186 -8.26 2.24 4.29
CA THR A 186 -8.13 3.16 3.18
C THR A 186 -9.53 3.64 2.81
N VAL A 187 -9.71 4.96 2.80
CA VAL A 187 -10.98 5.62 2.52
C VAL A 187 -10.81 6.48 1.28
N ILE A 188 -11.75 6.33 0.35
CA ILE A 188 -11.81 7.13 -0.88
C ILE A 188 -13.21 7.72 -0.95
N ALA A 189 -13.30 9.03 -1.08
CA ALA A 189 -14.55 9.76 -1.27
C ALA A 189 -14.58 10.35 -2.68
N GLU A 190 -15.72 10.30 -3.34
CA GLU A 190 -15.99 10.90 -4.65
C GLU A 190 -17.28 11.72 -4.60
N GLU A 191 -17.19 12.97 -5.05
CA GLU A 191 -18.34 13.85 -5.24
C GLU A 191 -18.48 14.23 -6.72
N GLY A 192 -19.54 13.74 -7.37
CA GLY A 192 -19.77 13.96 -8.80
C GLY A 192 -18.79 13.13 -9.65
N GLU A 193 -18.22 13.73 -10.70
CA GLU A 193 -17.42 12.98 -11.68
C GLU A 193 -15.89 13.06 -11.47
N ASN A 194 -15.37 14.08 -10.77
CA ASN A 194 -13.93 14.35 -10.74
C ASN A 194 -13.39 14.86 -9.40
N ARG A 195 -14.22 15.06 -8.37
CA ARG A 195 -13.74 15.53 -7.07
C ARG A 195 -13.55 14.35 -6.15
N TYR A 196 -12.30 14.15 -5.73
CA TYR A 196 -11.91 13.03 -4.91
C TYR A 196 -11.32 13.50 -3.59
N ALA A 197 -11.41 12.68 -2.56
CA ALA A 197 -10.58 12.80 -1.38
C ALA A 197 -10.11 11.42 -0.94
N PHE A 198 -8.91 11.39 -0.37
CA PHE A 198 -8.22 10.17 -0.03
C PHE A 198 -7.71 10.23 1.41
N PHE A 199 -7.88 9.13 2.13
CA PHE A 199 -7.30 8.95 3.44
C PHE A 199 -6.76 7.53 3.57
N ARG A 200 -5.57 7.41 4.17
CA ARG A 200 -4.99 6.14 4.59
C ARG A 200 -4.68 6.21 6.07
N GLY A 201 -5.28 5.29 6.81
CA GLY A 201 -4.98 5.05 8.21
C GLY A 201 -3.69 4.26 8.38
N HIS A 202 -3.05 4.49 9.52
CA HIS A 202 -1.93 3.67 10.00
C HIS A 202 -2.33 2.81 11.20
N ALA A 203 -3.53 3.01 11.76
CA ALA A 203 -4.02 2.20 12.86
C ALA A 203 -4.41 0.80 12.36
N GLU A 204 -4.11 -0.20 13.17
CA GLU A 204 -4.55 -1.56 12.92
C GLU A 204 -5.93 -1.77 13.53
N LEU A 205 -6.93 -1.98 12.67
CA LEU A 205 -8.32 -2.11 13.03
C LEU A 205 -8.78 -3.57 13.08
N GLY A 206 -9.75 -3.82 13.96
CA GLY A 206 -10.33 -5.14 14.18
C GLY A 206 -9.42 -6.05 14.99
N THR A 207 -9.82 -7.31 15.15
CA THR A 207 -9.02 -8.28 15.90
C THR A 207 -7.67 -8.48 15.19
N PRO A 208 -6.54 -8.31 15.90
CA PRO A 208 -5.24 -8.68 15.36
C PRO A 208 -5.32 -10.14 14.91
N PRO A 209 -4.67 -10.52 13.79
CA PRO A 209 -4.53 -11.93 13.48
C PRO A 209 -3.95 -12.61 14.73
N PRO A 210 -4.47 -13.79 15.12
CA PRO A 210 -3.90 -14.52 16.25
C PRO A 210 -2.40 -14.61 16.00
N PRO A 211 -1.55 -14.26 16.99
CA PRO A 211 -0.11 -14.34 16.82
C PRO A 211 0.17 -15.71 16.23
N ALA A 212 0.87 -15.75 15.09
CA ALA A 212 1.28 -17.00 14.47
C ALA A 212 1.82 -17.85 15.61
N ALA A 213 1.14 -18.96 15.91
CA ALA A 213 1.38 -19.69 17.13
C ALA A 213 2.88 -19.94 17.20
N THR A 214 3.57 -19.25 18.12
CA THR A 214 4.91 -19.62 18.50
C THR A 214 4.76 -21.10 18.82
N PRO A 215 5.46 -22.02 18.13
CA PRO A 215 5.34 -23.43 18.40
C PRO A 215 5.43 -23.56 19.91
N ALA A 216 4.36 -24.02 20.55
CA ALA A 216 4.29 -24.06 21.99
C ALA A 216 5.54 -24.81 22.42
N GLU A 217 6.49 -24.11 23.08
CA GLU A 217 7.57 -24.80 23.74
C GLU A 217 6.88 -25.82 24.63
N PRO A 218 7.11 -27.13 24.43
CA PRO A 218 6.42 -28.12 25.21
C PRO A 218 6.70 -27.81 26.66
N GLN A 219 5.65 -27.45 27.41
CA GLN A 219 5.72 -27.27 28.84
C GLN A 219 6.28 -28.58 29.40
N ARG A 220 7.57 -28.55 29.73
CA ARG A 220 8.23 -29.65 30.44
C ARG A 220 7.63 -29.65 31.83
N ALA A 221 6.61 -30.50 32.02
CA ALA A 221 6.27 -31.01 33.33
C ALA A 221 7.56 -31.53 33.96
N GLY A 222 7.94 -30.95 35.10
CA GLY A 222 9.22 -31.22 35.74
C GLY A 222 9.35 -32.67 36.18
N ALA A 223 10.53 -33.25 35.95
CA ALA A 223 11.08 -34.32 36.77
C ALA A 223 12.60 -34.17 36.82
N ALA A 224 13.14 -34.23 38.04
CA ALA A 224 14.53 -34.01 38.39
C ALA A 224 15.47 -35.15 37.94
N GLY A 225 16.75 -34.83 37.69
CA GLY A 225 17.87 -35.79 37.69
C GLY A 225 18.88 -35.66 36.53
N LYS A 226 20.16 -35.42 36.85
CA LYS A 226 21.37 -35.28 35.98
C LYS A 226 21.86 -36.62 35.37
N PRO A 227 22.94 -36.69 34.53
CA PRO A 227 23.53 -35.74 33.56
C PRO A 227 23.72 -36.31 32.12
N MET A 228 24.10 -35.38 31.22
CA MET A 228 24.30 -35.46 29.76
C MET A 228 25.42 -36.38 29.25
N ALA A 229 25.19 -37.04 28.11
CA ALA A 229 26.21 -37.31 27.08
C ALA A 229 25.62 -37.67 25.68
N ASN A 230 24.39 -38.18 25.57
CA ASN A 230 23.84 -38.71 24.31
C ASN A 230 22.67 -37.89 23.69
N ASP A 231 22.31 -36.76 24.31
CA ASP A 231 21.08 -36.03 23.96
C ASP A 231 21.17 -35.28 22.61
N SER A 232 22.35 -34.85 22.18
CA SER A 232 22.50 -34.01 20.98
C SER A 232 22.18 -34.77 19.68
N GLU A 233 22.63 -36.03 19.57
CA GLU A 233 22.32 -36.86 18.40
C GLU A 233 20.86 -37.30 18.37
N GLN A 234 20.27 -37.58 19.53
CA GLN A 234 18.84 -37.90 19.63
C GLN A 234 17.99 -36.67 19.28
N LEU A 235 18.35 -35.48 19.76
CA LEU A 235 17.70 -34.21 19.39
C LEU A 235 17.84 -33.93 17.88
N LEU A 236 19.02 -34.13 17.30
CA LEU A 236 19.23 -33.93 15.86
C LEU A 236 18.40 -34.88 15.02
N ARG A 237 18.32 -36.16 15.39
CA ARG A 237 17.45 -37.13 14.70
C ARG A 237 15.97 -36.75 14.79
N GLN A 238 15.52 -36.37 15.99
CA GLN A 238 14.13 -36.00 16.21
C GLN A 238 13.74 -34.71 15.47
N LEU A 239 14.67 -33.75 15.35
CA LEU A 239 14.49 -32.54 14.54
C LEU A 239 14.47 -32.83 13.04
N GLN A 240 15.31 -33.76 12.56
CA GLN A 240 15.34 -34.18 11.16
C GLN A 240 14.06 -34.95 10.78
N GLU A 241 13.58 -35.83 11.65
CA GLU A 241 12.30 -36.56 11.48
C GLU A 241 11.09 -35.62 11.52
N SER A 242 11.10 -34.61 12.39
CA SER A 242 10.04 -33.61 12.46
C SER A 242 10.02 -32.72 11.20
N ASN A 243 11.18 -32.27 10.72
CA ASN A 243 11.27 -31.48 9.51
C ASN A 243 10.89 -32.26 8.24
N SER A 244 11.27 -33.55 8.12
CA SER A 244 10.91 -34.37 6.96
C SER A 244 9.40 -34.63 6.89
N THR A 245 8.76 -34.85 8.04
CA THR A 245 7.31 -35.04 8.14
C THR A 245 6.55 -33.78 7.73
N ILE A 246 7.00 -32.60 8.19
CA ILE A 246 6.41 -31.31 7.80
C ILE A 246 6.58 -31.06 6.30
N GLN A 247 7.75 -31.35 5.74
CA GLN A 247 7.99 -31.20 4.30
C GLN A 247 7.14 -32.16 3.45
N GLN A 248 6.91 -33.39 3.91
CA GLN A 248 5.99 -34.33 3.24
C GLN A 248 4.55 -33.83 3.27
N LEU A 249 4.06 -33.41 4.43
CA LEU A 249 2.70 -32.86 4.58
C LEU A 249 2.49 -31.63 3.70
N GLN A 250 3.47 -30.73 3.63
CA GLN A 250 3.41 -29.56 2.74
C GLN A 250 3.39 -29.98 1.27
N GLY A 251 4.20 -30.97 0.86
CA GLY A 251 4.21 -31.48 -0.51
C GLY A 251 2.91 -32.17 -0.92
N GLU A 252 2.28 -32.92 -0.02
CA GLU A 252 0.98 -33.54 -0.25
C GLU A 252 -0.14 -32.50 -0.32
N ASN A 253 -0.12 -31.49 0.56
CA ASN A 253 -1.09 -30.41 0.54
C ASN A 253 -0.97 -29.59 -0.76
N LEU A 254 0.26 -29.31 -1.22
CA LEU A 254 0.51 -28.66 -2.50
C LEU A 254 -0.03 -29.50 -3.67
N LYS A 255 0.24 -30.81 -3.68
CA LYS A 255 -0.29 -31.73 -4.70
C LYS A 255 -1.81 -31.76 -4.72
N ASN A 256 -2.47 -31.79 -3.57
CA ASN A 256 -3.93 -31.75 -3.47
C ASN A 256 -4.49 -30.43 -4.02
N ILE A 257 -3.86 -29.29 -3.72
CA ILE A 257 -4.24 -27.99 -4.29
C ILE A 257 -4.13 -28.01 -5.82
N TYR A 258 -3.01 -28.53 -6.37
CA TYR A 258 -2.84 -28.62 -7.83
C TYR A 258 -3.81 -29.59 -8.49
N GLN A 259 -4.17 -30.71 -7.84
CA GLN A 259 -5.13 -31.67 -8.36
C GLN A 259 -6.57 -31.12 -8.33
N GLN A 260 -6.98 -30.44 -7.25
CA GLN A 260 -8.27 -29.76 -7.18
C GLN A 260 -8.39 -28.66 -8.23
N ASN A 261 -7.33 -27.86 -8.45
CA ASN A 261 -7.34 -26.83 -9.49
C ASN A 261 -7.42 -27.41 -10.91
N LYS A 262 -6.86 -28.60 -11.18
CA LYS A 262 -6.99 -29.25 -12.49
C LYS A 262 -8.40 -29.80 -12.75
N GLN A 263 -9.10 -30.32 -11.74
CA GLN A 263 -10.49 -30.79 -11.89
C GLN A 263 -11.48 -29.64 -12.15
N GLY A 264 -11.26 -28.46 -11.54
CA GLY A 264 -12.07 -27.27 -11.79
C GLY A 264 -11.96 -26.69 -13.20
N VAL A 265 -10.86 -26.96 -13.91
CA VAL A 265 -10.65 -26.50 -15.30
C VAL A 265 -11.30 -27.46 -16.32
N GLN A 266 -11.31 -28.77 -16.06
CA GLN A 266 -11.95 -29.74 -16.98
C GLN A 266 -13.49 -29.64 -17.00
N LEU A 267 -14.13 -29.19 -15.92
CA LEU A 267 -15.57 -28.94 -15.90
C LEU A 267 -16.00 -27.73 -16.76
N LYS A 268 -15.07 -26.85 -17.15
CA LYS A 268 -15.34 -25.69 -18.02
C LYS A 268 -15.14 -25.95 -19.52
N GLU A 269 -14.55 -27.09 -19.90
CA GLU A 269 -14.43 -27.49 -21.31
C GLU A 269 -15.59 -28.39 -21.79
N ALA A 270 -16.52 -28.75 -20.90
CA ALA A 270 -17.64 -29.63 -21.20
C ALA A 270 -19.01 -28.92 -21.32
N PHE A 271 -19.04 -27.60 -21.48
CA PHE A 271 -20.25 -26.82 -21.78
C PHE A 271 -20.00 -25.83 -22.92
#